data_AF-A0A0C1EJX5-F1
#
_entry.id   AF-A0A0C1EJX5-F1
#
_cell.length_a   1.000
_cell.length_b   1.000
_cell.length_c   1.000
_cell.angle_alpha   90.00
_cell.angle_beta   90.00
_cell.angle_gamma   90.00
#
_symmetry.space_group_name_H-M   'P 1'
#
loop_
_entity.id
_entity.type
_entity.pdbx_description
1 polymer ?
#
loop_
_entity_poly.entity_id
_entity_poly.type
_entity_poly.pdbx_seq_one_letter_code
_entity_poly.pdbx_strand_id
1 'polypeptide(L)'
;MQQPTFRYDDATWQRPKERCAVAPFWACTFEADETPLQDQCDWIWSKDTTGQTLLDKLDQHLAQLYRDYRGYTVVWSGNKSIHIHLLFASSHLSRRVTEVLAKRHGKNADAQLRDHWQGDIDPNVIWDYYSTCWDQLETDIREITAIDDKFDHSMRYLHQKRRLP
;
A
#
# COMPACT_ATOMS: atom_id res chain seq x y z
N MET A 1 -17.06 -16.40 -21.44
CA MET A 1 -16.27 -15.19 -21.75
C MET A 1 -14.81 -15.53 -21.49
N GLN A 2 -13.98 -15.61 -22.53
CA GLN A 2 -12.54 -15.88 -22.40
C GLN A 2 -11.84 -14.56 -22.05
N GLN A 3 -11.24 -14.47 -20.85
CA GLN A 3 -10.43 -13.30 -20.47
C GLN A 3 -9.20 -13.19 -21.39
N PRO A 4 -8.80 -11.99 -21.84
CA PRO A 4 -7.63 -11.82 -22.68
C PRO A 4 -6.37 -12.16 -21.91
N THR A 5 -5.52 -12.99 -22.52
CA THR A 5 -4.32 -13.54 -21.91
C THR A 5 -3.09 -12.73 -22.30
N PHE A 6 -2.40 -12.14 -21.32
CA PHE A 6 -1.07 -11.53 -21.49
C PHE A 6 -0.01 -12.64 -21.65
N ARG A 7 0.91 -12.49 -22.61
CA ARG A 7 1.95 -13.47 -22.96
C ARG A 7 3.33 -12.86 -22.67
N TYR A 8 4.15 -13.52 -21.86
CA TYR A 8 5.57 -13.17 -21.68
C TYR A 8 6.44 -13.84 -22.76
N ASP A 9 7.66 -13.32 -22.97
CA ASP A 9 8.59 -13.70 -24.06
C ASP A 9 9.06 -15.17 -24.05
N ASP A 10 8.79 -15.94 -22.99
CA ASP A 10 9.20 -17.34 -22.84
C ASP A 10 8.14 -18.37 -23.33
N ALA A 11 7.02 -17.89 -23.86
CA ALA A 11 5.92 -18.69 -24.39
C ALA A 11 5.23 -19.66 -23.40
N THR A 12 5.49 -19.57 -22.09
CA THR A 12 4.81 -20.40 -21.07
C THR A 12 3.53 -19.74 -20.54
N TRP A 13 2.46 -20.53 -20.46
CA TRP A 13 1.17 -20.07 -19.93
C TRP A 13 1.15 -20.23 -18.41
N GLN A 14 1.40 -19.15 -17.66
CA GLN A 14 1.18 -19.15 -16.21
C GLN A 14 -0.29 -18.82 -15.88
N ARG A 15 -0.89 -19.62 -15.01
CA ARG A 15 -2.24 -19.37 -14.47
C ARG A 15 -2.21 -18.05 -13.70
N PRO A 16 -3.28 -17.23 -13.66
CA PRO A 16 -3.29 -15.96 -12.93
C PRO A 16 -2.80 -16.04 -11.48
N LYS A 17 -3.01 -17.16 -10.79
CA LYS A 17 -2.49 -17.44 -9.44
C LYS A 17 -0.97 -17.61 -9.35
N GLU A 18 -0.34 -18.02 -10.45
CA GLU A 18 1.11 -18.18 -10.59
C GLU A 18 1.79 -16.84 -10.98
N ARG A 19 0.99 -15.80 -11.29
CA ARG A 19 1.46 -14.45 -11.64
C ARG A 19 1.64 -13.54 -10.42
N CYS A 20 1.69 -14.10 -9.22
CA CYS A 20 1.85 -13.31 -8.01
C CYS A 20 3.31 -12.87 -7.89
N ALA A 21 3.56 -11.64 -8.35
CA ALA A 21 4.85 -10.99 -8.21
C ALA A 21 4.75 -9.87 -7.19
N VAL A 22 5.82 -9.68 -6.42
CA VAL A 22 6.00 -8.46 -5.62
C VAL A 22 6.02 -7.27 -6.58
N ALA A 23 5.16 -6.28 -6.35
CA ALA A 23 5.21 -5.02 -7.07
C ALA A 23 6.29 -4.09 -6.45
N PRO A 24 6.80 -3.07 -7.16
CA PRO A 24 7.68 -2.04 -6.60
C PRO A 24 7.14 -1.35 -5.34
N PHE A 25 5.82 -1.20 -5.28
CA PHE A 25 5.09 -0.58 -4.19
C PHE A 25 3.85 -1.40 -3.88
N TRP A 26 3.45 -1.35 -2.62
CA TRP A 26 2.15 -1.82 -2.19
C TRP A 26 1.39 -0.68 -1.49
N ALA A 27 0.07 -0.75 -1.54
CA ALA A 27 -0.80 0.24 -0.92
C ALA A 27 -1.68 -0.43 0.13
N CYS A 28 -1.71 0.07 1.35
CA CYS A 28 -2.70 -0.30 2.36
C CYS A 28 -3.86 0.68 2.29
N THR A 29 -5.06 0.19 2.01
CA THR A 29 -6.25 1.04 1.87
C THR A 29 -7.11 0.95 3.12
N PHE A 30 -7.56 2.09 3.60
CA PHE A 30 -8.52 2.24 4.69
C PHE A 30 -9.74 3.00 4.17
N GLU A 31 -10.91 2.43 4.39
CA GLU A 31 -12.20 3.04 4.02
C GLU A 31 -13.00 3.26 5.29
N ALA A 32 -13.36 4.52 5.54
CA ALA A 32 -14.17 4.96 6.66
C ALA A 32 -15.62 5.06 6.20
N ASP A 33 -16.47 4.20 6.73
CA ASP A 33 -17.76 3.89 6.10
C ASP A 33 -18.96 4.25 6.99
N GLU A 34 -18.70 4.51 8.28
CA GLU A 34 -19.67 4.87 9.31
C GLU A 34 -19.59 6.36 9.70
N THR A 35 -18.41 6.99 9.57
CA THR A 35 -18.22 8.42 9.83
C THR A 35 -18.90 9.28 8.75
N PRO A 36 -19.61 10.36 9.09
CA PRO A 36 -20.14 11.30 8.11
C PRO A 36 -19.05 11.88 7.20
N LEU A 37 -19.33 11.98 5.89
CA LEU A 37 -18.36 12.45 4.90
C LEU A 37 -17.72 13.81 5.24
N GLN A 38 -18.46 14.72 5.87
CA GLN A 38 -17.91 16.01 6.30
C GLN A 38 -16.80 15.84 7.33
N ASP A 39 -17.01 15.00 8.34
CA ASP A 39 -16.00 14.72 9.36
C ASP A 39 -14.78 14.03 8.73
N GLN A 40 -14.99 13.17 7.72
CA GLN A 40 -13.91 12.57 6.94
C GLN A 40 -13.09 13.63 6.18
N CYS A 41 -13.75 14.62 5.56
CA CYS A 41 -13.08 15.74 4.89
C CYS A 41 -12.28 16.61 5.87
N ASP A 42 -12.79 16.79 7.09
CA ASP A 42 -12.11 17.57 8.13
C ASP A 42 -10.77 16.92 8.53
N TRP A 43 -10.63 15.59 8.44
CA TRP A 43 -9.34 14.93 8.65
C TRP A 43 -8.24 15.40 7.70
N ILE A 44 -8.63 15.84 6.51
CA ILE A 44 -7.74 16.23 5.43
C ILE A 44 -7.50 17.75 5.43
N TRP A 45 -8.50 18.58 5.78
CA TRP A 45 -8.44 20.04 5.55
C TRP A 45 -8.46 20.86 6.84
N SER A 46 -9.05 20.34 7.92
CA SER A 46 -9.16 21.07 9.19
C SER A 46 -7.84 21.02 9.93
N LYS A 47 -7.32 22.21 10.22
CA LYS A 47 -6.04 22.41 10.89
C LYS A 47 -6.24 22.66 12.37
N ASP A 48 -5.39 22.06 13.18
CA ASP A 48 -5.32 22.33 14.61
C ASP A 48 -4.55 23.63 14.92
N THR A 49 -4.31 23.89 16.21
CA THR A 49 -3.55 25.06 16.69
C THR A 49 -2.09 25.08 16.24
N THR A 50 -1.54 23.95 15.81
CA THR A 50 -0.20 23.82 15.24
C THR A 50 -0.18 24.02 13.71
N GLY A 51 -1.35 24.21 13.10
CA GLY A 51 -1.51 24.39 11.66
C GLY A 51 -1.47 23.07 10.87
N GLN A 52 -1.57 21.92 11.55
CA GLN A 52 -1.49 20.59 10.95
C GLN A 52 -2.87 19.93 10.90
N THR A 53 -3.11 19.18 9.84
CA THR A 53 -4.29 18.32 9.70
C THR A 53 -4.05 16.97 10.40
N LEU A 54 -5.10 16.16 10.56
CA LEU A 54 -4.92 14.81 11.12
C LEU A 54 -4.04 13.95 10.22
N LEU A 55 -4.19 14.06 8.90
CA LEU A 55 -3.37 13.31 7.96
C LEU A 55 -1.92 13.81 7.87
N ASP A 56 -1.65 15.10 8.10
CA ASP A 56 -0.28 15.60 8.20
C ASP A 56 0.47 14.94 9.37
N LYS A 57 -0.19 14.78 10.51
CA LYS A 57 0.39 14.12 11.70
C LYS A 57 0.63 12.65 11.44
N LEU A 58 -0.31 11.97 10.77
CA LEU A 58 -0.17 10.58 10.36
C LEU A 58 1.03 10.41 9.42
N ASP A 59 1.13 11.22 8.36
CA ASP A 59 2.23 11.17 7.38
C ASP A 59 3.59 11.36 8.05
N GLN A 60 3.72 12.37 8.92
CA GLN A 60 4.96 12.62 9.66
C GLN A 60 5.35 11.45 10.56
N HIS A 61 4.38 10.85 11.26
CA HIS A 61 4.63 9.73 12.14
C HIS A 61 5.06 8.48 11.36
N LEU A 62 4.33 8.15 10.29
CA LEU A 62 4.65 7.00 9.44
C LEU A 62 6.01 7.16 8.76
N ALA A 63 6.37 8.38 8.33
CA ALA A 63 7.69 8.68 7.77
C ALA A 63 8.85 8.50 8.76
N GLN A 64 8.60 8.67 10.07
CA GLN A 64 9.58 8.42 11.12
C GLN A 64 9.67 6.94 11.49
N LEU A 65 8.53 6.23 11.49
CA LEU A 65 8.43 4.85 11.94
C LEU A 65 8.88 3.85 10.86
N TYR A 66 8.49 4.06 9.61
CA TYR A 66 8.65 3.10 8.52
C TYR A 66 9.59 3.63 7.43
N ARG A 67 10.76 3.00 7.27
CA ARG A 67 11.77 3.41 6.26
C ARG A 67 11.29 3.23 4.81
N ASP A 68 10.37 2.32 4.60
CA ASP A 68 9.79 2.00 3.31
C ASP A 68 8.53 2.81 3.01
N TYR A 69 8.01 3.62 3.94
CA TYR A 69 6.88 4.51 3.69
C TYR A 69 7.19 5.56 2.63
N ARG A 70 6.23 5.85 1.76
CA ARG A 70 6.37 6.75 0.60
C ARG A 70 5.28 7.83 0.54
N GLY A 71 4.51 7.99 1.60
CA GLY A 71 3.41 8.93 1.69
C GLY A 71 2.06 8.27 1.50
N TYR A 72 1.05 9.10 1.31
CA TYR A 72 -0.34 8.68 1.18
C TYR A 72 -1.06 9.39 0.04
N THR A 73 -2.21 8.86 -0.34
CA THR A 73 -3.20 9.56 -1.17
C THR A 73 -4.59 9.31 -0.63
N VAL A 74 -5.46 10.31 -0.77
CA VAL A 74 -6.87 10.22 -0.36
C VAL A 74 -7.74 10.36 -1.59
N VAL A 75 -8.67 9.43 -1.76
CA VAL A 75 -9.56 9.39 -2.92
C VAL A 75 -11.01 9.33 -2.45
N TRP A 76 -11.85 10.22 -2.95
CA TRP A 76 -13.30 10.12 -2.71
C TRP A 76 -13.87 8.91 -3.46
N SER A 77 -14.64 8.06 -2.77
CA SER A 77 -15.22 6.84 -3.34
C SER A 77 -16.32 7.09 -4.36
N GLY A 78 -16.79 8.34 -4.48
CA GLY A 78 -17.87 8.75 -5.37
C GLY A 78 -19.26 8.68 -4.74
N ASN A 79 -19.35 8.34 -3.44
CA ASN A 79 -20.61 8.33 -2.71
C ASN A 79 -20.44 8.86 -1.27
N LYS A 80 -20.14 7.98 -0.31
CA LYS A 80 -20.24 8.28 1.13
C LYS A 80 -18.91 8.31 1.90
N SER A 81 -17.83 7.84 1.28
CA SER A 81 -16.56 7.56 1.97
C SER A 81 -15.36 8.15 1.24
N ILE A 82 -14.29 8.42 1.98
CA ILE A 82 -12.95 8.62 1.43
C ILE A 82 -12.13 7.35 1.66
N HIS A 83 -11.22 7.07 0.73
CA HIS A 83 -10.26 5.99 0.82
C HIS A 83 -8.89 6.58 1.09
N ILE A 84 -8.28 6.20 2.21
CA ILE A 84 -6.91 6.55 2.55
C ILE A 84 -6.01 5.42 2.05
N HIS A 85 -5.13 5.72 1.12
CA HIS A 85 -4.14 4.78 0.60
C HIS A 85 -2.77 5.15 1.12
N LEU A 86 -2.21 4.32 2.00
CA LEU A 86 -0.84 4.44 2.49
C LEU A 86 0.10 3.65 1.58
N LEU A 87 1.14 4.30 1.04
CA LEU A 87 2.05 3.70 0.07
C LEU A 87 3.38 3.33 0.72
N PHE A 88 3.86 2.12 0.46
CA PHE A 88 5.22 1.72 0.88
C PHE A 88 5.96 1.01 -0.27
N ALA A 89 7.28 1.11 -0.23
CA ALA A 89 8.18 0.50 -1.20
C ALA A 89 8.45 -0.97 -0.87
N SER A 90 7.82 -1.89 -1.60
CA SER A 90 8.00 -3.34 -1.47
C SER A 90 9.13 -3.90 -2.36
N SER A 91 9.82 -3.06 -3.12
CA SER A 91 10.89 -3.50 -4.03
C SER A 91 11.99 -4.34 -3.38
N HIS A 92 12.32 -4.05 -2.11
CA HIS A 92 13.34 -4.76 -1.34
C HIS A 92 12.97 -6.23 -1.02
N LEU A 93 11.69 -6.60 -1.17
CA LEU A 93 11.18 -7.95 -0.97
C LEU A 93 11.36 -8.85 -2.21
N SER A 94 11.83 -8.30 -3.34
CA SER A 94 12.12 -9.06 -4.55
C SER A 94 13.39 -8.57 -5.25
N ARG A 95 14.33 -9.48 -5.44
CA ARG A 95 15.55 -9.29 -6.22
C ARG A 95 15.24 -8.70 -7.58
N ARG A 96 14.32 -9.34 -8.30
CA ARG A 96 13.96 -8.97 -9.67
C ARG A 96 13.45 -7.54 -9.74
N VAL A 97 12.60 -7.15 -8.80
CA VAL A 97 12.04 -5.80 -8.74
C VAL A 97 13.12 -4.77 -8.44
N THR A 98 13.99 -5.06 -7.47
CA THR A 98 15.13 -4.21 -7.13
C THR A 98 16.05 -3.99 -8.34
N GLU A 99 16.40 -5.05 -9.07
CA GLU A 99 17.23 -4.96 -10.29
C GLU A 99 16.59 -4.07 -11.36
N VAL A 100 15.30 -4.24 -11.63
CA VAL A 100 14.56 -3.47 -12.64
C VAL A 100 14.50 -2.00 -12.27
N LEU A 101 14.18 -1.68 -11.00
CA LEU A 101 14.13 -0.30 -10.54
C LEU A 101 15.52 0.35 -10.56
N ALA A 102 16.55 -0.36 -10.10
CA ALA A 102 17.92 0.15 -10.13
C ALA A 102 18.32 0.57 -11.55
N LYS A 103 18.12 -0.31 -12.53
CA LYS A 103 18.40 -0.02 -13.95
C LYS A 103 17.57 1.17 -14.47
N ARG A 104 16.27 1.21 -14.16
CA ARG A 104 15.38 2.30 -14.58
C ARG A 104 15.82 3.65 -14.04
N HIS A 105 16.36 3.68 -12.83
CA HIS A 105 16.87 4.90 -12.18
C HIS A 105 18.34 5.19 -12.50
N GLY A 106 18.98 4.46 -13.42
CA GLY A 106 20.40 4.64 -13.75
C GLY A 106 21.36 4.26 -12.61
N LYS A 107 20.90 3.47 -11.64
CA LYS A 107 21.71 2.98 -10.51
C LYS A 107 22.36 1.64 -10.83
N ASN A 108 23.47 1.36 -10.16
CA ASN A 108 24.10 0.05 -10.22
C ASN A 108 23.24 -1.00 -9.47
N ALA A 109 22.74 -2.00 -10.20
CA ALA A 109 21.86 -3.03 -9.64
C ALA A 109 22.55 -3.88 -8.56
N ASP A 110 23.82 -4.25 -8.74
CA ASP A 110 24.55 -5.06 -7.76
C ASP A 110 24.75 -4.30 -6.45
N ALA A 111 24.98 -2.99 -6.51
CA ALA A 111 25.04 -2.15 -5.31
C ALA A 111 23.69 -2.11 -4.59
N GLN A 112 22.59 -1.87 -5.31
CA GLN A 112 21.25 -1.84 -4.71
C GLN A 112 20.84 -3.19 -4.11
N LEU A 113 21.21 -4.30 -4.74
CA LEU A 113 20.98 -5.64 -4.18
C LEU A 113 21.76 -5.86 -2.88
N ARG A 114 23.05 -5.50 -2.85
CA ARG A 114 23.86 -5.64 -1.63
C ARG A 114 23.33 -4.80 -0.47
N ASP A 115 22.86 -3.59 -0.75
CA ASP A 115 22.48 -2.63 0.29
C ASP A 115 21.04 -2.82 0.81
N HIS A 116 20.16 -3.44 0.00
CA HIS A 116 18.72 -3.43 0.28
C HIS A 116 18.04 -4.80 0.19
N TRP A 117 18.61 -5.79 -0.50
CA TRP A 117 17.97 -7.09 -0.69
C TRP A 117 18.55 -8.13 0.27
N GLN A 118 17.68 -8.74 1.09
CA GLN A 118 18.07 -9.75 2.08
C GLN A 118 17.58 -11.16 1.73
N GLY A 119 16.78 -11.29 0.67
CA GLY A 119 16.15 -12.54 0.27
C GLY A 119 14.79 -12.27 -0.35
N ASP A 120 14.39 -13.14 -1.28
CA ASP A 120 13.05 -13.08 -1.82
C ASP A 120 12.07 -13.61 -0.77
N ILE A 121 10.98 -12.88 -0.58
CA ILE A 121 9.87 -13.36 0.24
C ILE A 121 9.10 -14.44 -0.53
N ASP A 122 8.68 -15.51 0.15
CA ASP A 122 7.80 -16.51 -0.45
C ASP A 122 6.47 -15.83 -0.81
N PRO A 123 6.00 -15.91 -2.08
CA PRO A 123 4.72 -15.34 -2.47
C PRO A 123 3.54 -15.77 -1.61
N ASN A 124 3.59 -16.96 -1.00
CA ASN A 124 2.55 -17.44 -0.11
C ASN A 124 2.48 -16.64 1.21
N VAL A 125 3.61 -16.13 1.70
CA VAL A 125 3.64 -15.37 2.96
C VAL A 125 3.39 -13.87 2.76
N ILE A 126 3.45 -13.37 1.52
CA ILE A 126 3.16 -11.95 1.21
C ILE A 126 1.75 -11.57 1.67
N TRP A 127 0.78 -12.48 1.53
CA TRP A 127 -0.61 -12.21 1.89
C TRP A 127 -0.78 -12.05 3.40
N ASP A 128 -0.15 -12.93 4.17
CA ASP A 128 -0.16 -12.89 5.62
C ASP A 128 0.58 -11.64 6.11
N TYR A 129 1.75 -11.37 5.53
CA TYR A 129 2.54 -10.17 5.83
C TYR A 129 1.77 -8.88 5.55
N TYR A 130 1.11 -8.78 4.39
CA TYR A 130 0.26 -7.62 4.08
C TYR A 130 -0.89 -7.46 5.08
N SER A 131 -1.54 -8.56 5.46
CA SER A 131 -2.65 -8.52 6.42
C SER A 131 -2.18 -8.06 7.80
N THR A 132 -1.03 -8.57 8.27
CA THR A 132 -0.40 -8.12 9.52
C THR A 132 0.00 -6.65 9.46
N CYS A 133 0.58 -6.19 8.35
CA CYS A 133 0.88 -4.78 8.16
C CYS A 133 -0.39 -3.92 8.16
N TRP A 134 -1.47 -4.40 7.56
CA TRP A 134 -2.75 -3.69 7.54
C TRP A 134 -3.32 -3.55 8.97
N ASP A 135 -3.34 -4.64 9.75
CA ASP A 135 -3.83 -4.63 11.14
C ASP A 135 -2.98 -3.70 12.05
N GLN A 136 -1.66 -3.68 11.85
CA GLN A 136 -0.76 -2.76 12.57
C GLN A 136 -1.03 -1.30 12.18
N LEU A 137 -1.18 -1.02 10.88
CA LEU A 137 -1.45 0.33 10.40
C LEU A 137 -2.84 0.83 10.83
N GLU A 138 -3.83 -0.04 10.96
CA GLU A 138 -5.12 0.33 11.57
C GLU A 138 -4.90 0.85 13.00
N THR A 139 -4.08 0.13 13.77
CA THR A 139 -3.73 0.52 15.15
C THR A 139 -3.03 1.87 15.17
N ASP A 140 -2.00 2.05 14.33
CA ASP A 140 -1.24 3.29 14.22
C ASP A 140 -2.18 4.47 13.85
N ILE A 141 -3.06 4.29 12.88
CA ILE A 141 -4.03 5.32 12.48
C ILE A 141 -4.89 5.73 13.67
N ARG A 142 -5.47 4.77 14.40
CA ARG A 142 -6.32 5.06 15.56
C ARG A 142 -5.57 5.81 16.65
N GLU A 143 -4.37 5.36 16.99
CA GLU A 143 -3.55 5.97 18.05
C GLU A 143 -3.09 7.39 17.70
N ILE A 144 -2.73 7.64 16.44
CA ILE A 144 -2.16 8.92 16.00
C ILE A 144 -3.24 9.95 15.70
N THR A 145 -4.33 9.53 15.07
CA THR A 145 -5.36 10.44 14.55
C THR A 145 -6.59 10.53 15.44
N ALA A 146 -6.77 9.59 16.38
CA ALA A 146 -8.00 9.40 17.14
C ALA A 146 -9.26 9.19 16.25
N ILE A 147 -9.07 8.77 14.98
CA ILE A 147 -10.17 8.33 14.12
C ILE A 147 -10.73 7.03 14.71
N ASP A 148 -11.99 7.07 15.14
CA ASP A 148 -12.69 5.94 15.75
C ASP A 148 -13.64 5.20 14.78
N ASP A 149 -13.52 5.46 13.47
CA ASP A 149 -14.31 4.74 12.46
C ASP A 149 -13.97 3.25 12.46
N LYS A 150 -14.94 2.40 12.13
CA LYS A 150 -14.72 0.99 11.87
C LYS A 150 -14.29 0.81 10.42
N PHE A 151 -12.98 0.85 10.17
CA PHE A 151 -12.44 0.59 8.84
C PHE A 151 -12.88 -0.76 8.29
N ASP A 152 -13.18 -0.83 6.99
CA ASP A 152 -13.57 -2.09 6.35
C ASP A 152 -12.41 -3.11 6.38
N HIS A 153 -12.50 -4.08 7.29
CA HIS A 153 -11.55 -5.19 7.44
C HIS A 153 -11.43 -6.04 6.17
N SER A 154 -12.37 -5.96 5.22
CA SER A 154 -12.22 -6.64 3.94
C SER A 154 -11.02 -6.09 3.14
N MET A 155 -10.63 -4.83 3.36
CA MET A 155 -9.53 -4.15 2.68
C MET A 155 -8.13 -4.68 3.06
N ARG A 156 -8.04 -5.44 4.15
CA ARG A 156 -6.82 -6.18 4.52
C ARG A 156 -6.53 -7.32 3.55
N TYR A 157 -7.49 -7.71 2.72
CA TYR A 157 -7.29 -8.74 1.73
C TYR A 157 -7.01 -8.16 0.35
N LEU A 158 -5.83 -8.46 -0.19
CA LEU A 158 -5.43 -8.04 -1.54
C LEU A 158 -6.38 -8.48 -2.67
N HIS A 159 -7.19 -9.53 -2.45
CA HIS A 159 -8.18 -9.98 -3.44
C HIS A 159 -9.38 -9.01 -3.60
N GLN A 160 -9.66 -8.14 -2.61
CA GLN A 160 -10.67 -7.09 -2.75
C GLN A 160 -10.24 -5.95 -3.67
N LYS A 161 -8.93 -5.83 -3.96
CA LYS A 161 -8.39 -4.88 -4.94
C LYS A 161 -8.69 -5.26 -6.40
N ARG A 162 -9.48 -6.33 -6.62
CA ARG A 162 -9.95 -6.79 -7.94
C ARG A 162 -11.07 -5.93 -8.54
N ARG A 163 -11.40 -4.78 -7.96
CA ARG A 163 -12.15 -3.73 -8.67
C ARG A 163 -11.20 -2.89 -9.52
N LEU A 164 -10.46 -3.55 -10.40
CA LEU A 164 -9.92 -2.91 -11.60
C LEU A 164 -10.88 -3.29 -12.74
N PRO A 165 -11.23 -2.34 -13.64
CA PRO A 165 -12.04 -2.64 -14.82
C PRO A 165 -11.46 -3.79 -15.67
#